data_AF-U2EP99-F1
#
_entry.id   AF-U2EP99-F1
#
_cell.length_a   1.000
_cell.length_b   1.000
_cell.length_c   1.000
_cell.angle_alpha   90.00
_cell.angle_beta   90.00
_cell.angle_gamma   90.00
#
_symmetry.space_group_name_H-M   'P 1'
#
loop_
_entity.id
_entity.type
_entity.pdbx_description
1 polymer ?
#
loop_
_entity_poly.entity_id
_entity_poly.type
_entity_poly.pdbx_seq_one_letter_code
_entity_poly.pdbx_strand_id
1 'polypeptide(L)'
;MVLFGTSCNNIPKNDKQQVLLSNSSDIEDQNVKKELDNDLLISEQREQYECNKVIHKYQAKQEKKLKTDKIKGIPVLMYHSIDFQPKNDLKVPKDKFEEQMKYLKENGYTTLTMEELYKALNNMDEIPEKPVVLSFDDGYRDNYTEAYPILKKYNLKGTVFIISDLVDKSTAYLSSSQIKEMSNYGINIESHTVYHEELNLLSYDRQFKTLARSKKDLEGITGKQITALAYPVGKYNDNAVKATSEAGYKMAFTTRYGFAKKDSGMYTLSRIRINGSDSIATFKAKLGL
;
A
#
# COMPACT_ATOMS: atom_id res chain seq x y z
N MET A 1 -24.54 -25.79 9.52
CA MET A 1 -25.88 -25.48 10.05
C MET A 1 -25.73 -24.49 11.20
N VAL A 2 -25.86 -23.19 10.92
CA VAL A 2 -26.10 -22.15 11.95
C VAL A 2 -27.01 -21.10 11.29
N LEU A 3 -28.31 -21.18 11.58
CA LEU A 3 -29.27 -20.14 11.22
C LEU A 3 -29.45 -19.26 12.47
N PHE A 4 -28.86 -18.05 12.46
CA PHE A 4 -29.26 -16.99 13.38
C PHE A 4 -29.93 -15.88 12.58
N GLY A 5 -31.26 -15.90 12.54
CA GLY A 5 -32.07 -14.78 12.07
C GLY A 5 -31.77 -13.56 12.92
N THR A 6 -30.92 -12.67 12.42
CA THR A 6 -30.44 -11.52 13.19
C THR A 6 -31.45 -10.39 13.02
N SER A 7 -32.36 -10.20 13.99
CA SER A 7 -33.30 -9.06 13.94
C SER A 7 -32.56 -7.72 13.97
N CYS A 8 -33.06 -6.71 13.27
CA CYS A 8 -32.53 -5.33 13.35
C CYS A 8 -32.51 -4.77 14.79
N ASN A 9 -33.29 -5.32 15.72
CA ASN A 9 -33.23 -4.94 17.13
C ASN A 9 -31.91 -5.30 17.82
N ASN A 10 -31.15 -6.28 17.29
CA ASN A 10 -29.88 -6.73 17.84
C ASN A 10 -28.64 -5.95 17.32
N ILE A 11 -28.84 -4.95 16.45
CA ILE A 11 -27.77 -4.07 15.95
C ILE A 11 -27.58 -2.88 16.94
N PRO A 12 -26.35 -2.50 17.33
CA PRO A 12 -26.11 -1.37 18.23
C PRO A 12 -26.72 -0.05 17.71
N LYS A 13 -27.31 0.77 18.59
CA LYS A 13 -28.03 2.00 18.21
C LYS A 13 -27.19 2.96 17.34
N ASN A 14 -25.90 3.14 17.66
CA ASN A 14 -25.01 4.04 16.91
C ASN A 14 -24.79 3.58 15.46
N ASP A 15 -24.76 2.26 15.19
CA ASP A 15 -24.62 1.71 13.84
C ASP A 15 -25.92 1.82 13.01
N LYS A 16 -27.10 1.85 13.66
CA LYS A 16 -28.37 2.11 12.95
C LYS A 16 -28.42 3.53 12.38
N GLN A 17 -27.94 4.51 13.14
CA GLN A 17 -28.16 5.93 12.86
C GLN A 17 -27.28 6.46 11.70
N GLN A 18 -26.09 5.90 11.48
CA GLN A 18 -25.26 6.22 10.30
C GLN A 18 -25.81 5.63 8.98
N VAL A 19 -26.72 4.65 9.03
CA VAL A 19 -27.20 3.95 7.83
C VAL A 19 -28.49 4.56 7.27
N LEU A 20 -29.26 5.28 8.08
CA LEU A 20 -30.56 5.85 7.71
C LEU A 20 -30.50 7.23 7.00
N LEU A 21 -29.34 7.88 6.97
CA LEU A 21 -29.19 9.29 6.52
C LEU A 21 -29.10 9.51 5.00
N SER A 22 -29.46 8.53 4.15
CA SER A 22 -29.18 8.60 2.70
C SER A 22 -30.38 8.56 1.75
N ASN A 23 -31.64 8.58 2.20
CA ASN A 23 -32.81 8.67 1.33
C ASN A 23 -34.04 9.26 2.04
N SER A 24 -34.49 10.44 1.61
CA SER A 24 -35.84 10.95 1.90
C SER A 24 -36.27 11.96 0.83
N SER A 25 -37.10 11.52 -0.12
CA SER A 25 -37.90 12.40 -0.98
C SER A 25 -39.15 11.64 -1.45
N ASP A 26 -40.27 12.01 -0.83
CA ASP A 26 -41.62 12.15 -1.38
C ASP A 26 -42.36 10.93 -1.96
N ILE A 27 -43.59 10.73 -1.47
CA ILE A 27 -44.86 10.85 -2.22
C ILE A 27 -46.04 10.71 -1.23
N GLU A 28 -47.00 11.65 -1.31
CA GLU A 28 -48.35 11.53 -0.73
C GLU A 28 -49.34 11.17 -1.87
N ASP A 29 -50.31 10.25 -1.67
CA ASP A 29 -51.70 10.61 -1.32
C ASP A 29 -52.74 9.48 -1.51
N GLN A 30 -53.71 9.45 -0.60
CA GLN A 30 -55.05 8.82 -0.48
C GLN A 30 -55.55 7.66 -1.38
N ASN A 31 -56.13 6.64 -0.69
CA ASN A 31 -57.23 5.68 -1.00
C ASN A 31 -56.83 4.21 -0.73
N VAL A 32 -57.66 3.23 -0.30
CA VAL A 32 -59.00 3.10 0.34
C VAL A 32 -58.91 2.08 1.52
N LYS A 33 -59.94 1.94 2.37
CA LYS A 33 -60.09 0.91 3.45
C LYS A 33 -60.09 -0.59 3.05
N LYS A 34 -59.74 -0.91 1.80
CA LYS A 34 -59.44 -2.27 1.32
C LYS A 34 -58.03 -2.40 0.72
N GLU A 35 -57.37 -1.27 0.42
CA GLU A 35 -55.93 -1.21 0.23
C GLU A 35 -55.20 -1.25 1.57
N LEU A 36 -55.79 -0.76 2.67
CA LEU A 36 -55.16 -0.74 4.02
C LEU A 36 -54.49 -2.05 4.48
N ASP A 37 -55.05 -3.24 4.21
CA ASP A 37 -54.40 -4.53 4.54
C ASP A 37 -53.25 -4.88 3.57
N ASN A 38 -53.37 -4.47 2.30
CA ASN A 38 -52.33 -4.61 1.28
C ASN A 38 -51.20 -3.61 1.52
N ASP A 39 -51.51 -2.38 1.92
CA ASP A 39 -50.58 -1.33 2.32
C ASP A 39 -49.87 -1.70 3.62
N LEU A 40 -50.56 -2.30 4.60
CA LEU A 40 -49.89 -2.90 5.76
C LEU A 40 -48.90 -3.97 5.29
N LEU A 41 -49.34 -4.94 4.48
CA LEU A 41 -48.48 -6.02 4.00
C LEU A 41 -47.28 -5.50 3.16
N ILE A 42 -47.48 -4.48 2.33
CA ILE A 42 -46.45 -3.80 1.55
C ILE A 42 -45.51 -2.99 2.48
N SER A 43 -46.04 -2.36 3.54
CA SER A 43 -45.24 -1.62 4.52
C SER A 43 -44.36 -2.57 5.35
N GLU A 44 -44.90 -3.68 5.86
CA GLU A 44 -44.15 -4.75 6.53
C GLU A 44 -43.09 -5.37 5.62
N GLN A 45 -43.42 -5.62 4.34
CA GLN A 45 -42.44 -6.13 3.36
C GLN A 45 -41.33 -5.10 3.06
N ARG A 46 -41.65 -3.80 3.00
CA ARG A 46 -40.65 -2.72 2.85
C ARG A 46 -39.77 -2.58 4.09
N GLU A 47 -40.34 -2.60 5.29
CA GLU A 47 -39.58 -2.58 6.54
C GLU A 47 -38.67 -3.80 6.67
N GLN A 48 -39.16 -4.99 6.33
CA GLN A 48 -38.35 -6.21 6.33
C GLN A 48 -37.24 -6.16 5.28
N TYR A 49 -37.50 -5.60 4.09
CA TYR A 49 -36.50 -5.43 3.03
C TYR A 49 -35.39 -4.43 3.41
N GLU A 50 -35.75 -3.26 3.96
CA GLU A 50 -34.76 -2.30 4.45
C GLU A 50 -34.03 -2.83 5.69
N CYS A 51 -34.71 -3.55 6.58
CA CYS A 51 -34.06 -4.25 7.69
C CYS A 51 -33.02 -5.27 7.18
N ASN A 52 -33.37 -6.09 6.17
CA ASN A 52 -32.44 -7.04 5.56
C ASN A 52 -31.22 -6.34 4.93
N LYS A 53 -31.38 -5.18 4.27
CA LYS A 53 -30.25 -4.36 3.79
C LYS A 53 -29.34 -3.90 4.94
N VAL A 54 -29.91 -3.42 6.04
CA VAL A 54 -29.14 -2.96 7.21
C VAL A 54 -28.38 -4.14 7.83
N ILE A 55 -29.02 -5.31 7.96
CA ILE A 55 -28.39 -6.54 8.45
C ILE A 55 -27.23 -6.96 7.55
N HIS A 56 -27.42 -7.02 6.23
CA HIS A 56 -26.35 -7.38 5.30
C HIS A 56 -25.17 -6.40 5.33
N LYS A 57 -25.44 -5.09 5.40
CA LYS A 57 -24.40 -4.05 5.51
C LYS A 57 -23.64 -4.16 6.85
N TYR A 58 -24.33 -4.45 7.95
CA TYR A 58 -23.72 -4.68 9.26
C TYR A 58 -22.90 -5.97 9.28
N GLN A 59 -23.41 -7.08 8.75
CA GLN A 59 -22.68 -8.34 8.62
C GLN A 59 -21.40 -8.16 7.79
N ALA A 60 -21.49 -7.50 6.64
CA ALA A 60 -20.31 -7.18 5.81
C ALA A 60 -19.30 -6.29 6.55
N LYS A 61 -19.76 -5.30 7.35
CA LYS A 61 -18.90 -4.47 8.20
C LYS A 61 -18.19 -5.31 9.27
N GLN A 62 -18.88 -6.25 9.91
CA GLN A 62 -18.29 -7.11 10.95
C GLN A 62 -17.37 -8.19 10.37
N GLU A 63 -17.66 -8.74 9.19
CA GLU A 63 -16.73 -9.62 8.47
C GLU A 63 -15.47 -8.87 8.04
N LYS A 64 -15.61 -7.64 7.53
CA LYS A 64 -14.47 -6.79 7.18
C LYS A 64 -13.62 -6.46 8.41
N LYS A 65 -14.25 -6.12 9.54
CA LYS A 65 -13.59 -5.90 10.82
C LYS A 65 -12.83 -7.16 11.31
N LEU A 66 -13.47 -8.33 11.27
CA LEU A 66 -12.84 -9.60 11.65
C LEU A 66 -11.69 -10.00 10.70
N LYS A 67 -11.70 -9.53 9.44
CA LYS A 67 -10.56 -9.65 8.51
C LYS A 67 -9.44 -8.66 8.85
N THR A 68 -9.75 -7.41 9.17
CA THR A 68 -8.74 -6.38 9.48
C THR A 68 -8.06 -6.59 10.83
N ASP A 69 -8.79 -7.05 11.85
CA ASP A 69 -8.25 -7.46 13.16
C ASP A 69 -7.21 -8.61 13.05
N LYS A 70 -7.16 -9.33 11.93
CA LYS A 70 -6.16 -10.38 11.65
C LYS A 70 -4.92 -9.89 10.90
N ILE A 71 -4.95 -8.68 10.31
CA ILE A 71 -3.83 -8.15 9.53
C ILE A 71 -2.82 -7.53 10.50
N LYS A 72 -1.77 -8.30 10.82
CA LYS A 72 -0.68 -7.89 11.74
C LYS A 72 0.13 -6.67 11.25
N GLY A 73 -0.11 -6.18 10.05
CA GLY A 73 0.64 -5.15 9.33
C GLY A 73 0.66 -5.44 7.82
N ILE A 74 1.30 -4.58 7.04
CA ILE A 74 1.38 -4.71 5.57
C ILE A 74 2.79 -5.17 5.15
N PRO A 75 2.93 -6.25 4.36
CA PRO A 75 4.23 -6.65 3.83
C PRO A 75 4.71 -5.65 2.77
N VAL A 76 5.85 -5.02 3.05
CA VAL A 76 6.59 -4.16 2.12
C VAL A 76 7.85 -4.91 1.72
N LEU A 77 7.85 -5.49 0.53
CA LEU A 77 8.95 -6.29 0.01
C LEU A 77 10.06 -5.38 -0.50
N MET A 78 11.29 -5.65 -0.09
CA MET A 78 12.47 -4.86 -0.41
C MET A 78 13.42 -5.69 -1.31
N TYR A 79 13.38 -5.37 -2.59
CA TYR A 79 14.32 -5.77 -3.63
C TYR A 79 15.37 -4.67 -3.84
N HIS A 80 16.47 -4.96 -4.53
CA HIS A 80 17.40 -3.92 -5.02
C HIS A 80 17.59 -4.09 -6.54
N SER A 81 18.42 -5.05 -6.97
CA SER A 81 18.71 -5.33 -8.38
C SER A 81 18.06 -6.64 -8.85
N ILE A 82 17.47 -6.63 -10.04
CA ILE A 82 16.91 -7.82 -10.71
C ILE A 82 17.89 -8.33 -11.76
N ASP A 83 18.97 -8.95 -11.27
CA ASP A 83 20.10 -9.47 -12.04
C ASP A 83 20.65 -10.74 -11.34
N PHE A 84 21.57 -11.47 -11.96
CA PHE A 84 22.26 -12.61 -11.36
C PHE A 84 23.73 -12.29 -11.06
N GLN A 85 24.11 -12.39 -9.78
CA GLN A 85 25.52 -12.41 -9.38
C GLN A 85 25.73 -13.41 -8.25
N PRO A 86 26.63 -14.41 -8.41
CA PRO A 86 26.95 -15.35 -7.34
C PRO A 86 27.40 -14.64 -6.06
N LYS A 87 26.87 -15.10 -4.91
CA LYS A 87 27.17 -14.58 -3.56
C LYS A 87 26.76 -13.12 -3.30
N ASN A 88 25.93 -12.51 -4.15
CA ASN A 88 25.33 -11.19 -3.88
C ASN A 88 23.81 -11.32 -3.69
N ASP A 89 23.36 -11.43 -2.45
CA ASP A 89 21.93 -11.60 -2.13
C ASP A 89 21.06 -10.37 -2.45
N LEU A 90 21.65 -9.21 -2.74
CA LEU A 90 20.91 -8.02 -3.19
C LEU A 90 20.46 -8.12 -4.66
N LYS A 91 21.00 -9.10 -5.40
CA LYS A 91 20.67 -9.38 -6.79
C LYS A 91 19.73 -10.58 -6.87
N VAL A 92 18.47 -10.32 -7.20
CA VAL A 92 17.44 -11.35 -7.37
C VAL A 92 17.38 -11.76 -8.84
N PRO A 93 17.65 -13.03 -9.18
CA PRO A 93 17.59 -13.52 -10.55
C PRO A 93 16.22 -13.27 -11.19
N LYS A 94 16.21 -12.88 -12.47
CA LYS A 94 15.00 -12.50 -13.21
C LYS A 94 13.91 -13.58 -13.20
N ASP A 95 14.30 -14.84 -13.38
CA ASP A 95 13.43 -16.01 -13.35
C ASP A 95 12.77 -16.20 -11.98
N LYS A 96 13.54 -16.05 -10.89
CA LYS A 96 13.00 -16.05 -9.53
C LYS A 96 12.07 -14.87 -9.26
N PHE A 97 12.42 -13.68 -9.71
CA PHE A 97 11.55 -12.50 -9.59
C PHE A 97 10.24 -12.73 -10.34
N GLU A 98 10.30 -13.28 -11.56
CA GLU A 98 9.12 -13.62 -12.36
C GLU A 98 8.24 -14.70 -11.69
N GLU A 99 8.85 -15.74 -11.12
CA GLU A 99 8.13 -16.77 -10.34
C GLU A 99 7.38 -16.16 -9.14
N GLN A 100 8.02 -15.23 -8.43
CA GLN A 100 7.43 -14.51 -7.30
C GLN A 100 6.25 -13.63 -7.74
N MET A 101 6.41 -12.86 -8.82
CA MET A 101 5.35 -11.99 -9.35
C MET A 101 4.16 -12.81 -9.88
N LYS A 102 4.44 -13.92 -10.57
CA LYS A 102 3.43 -14.89 -10.99
C LYS A 102 2.68 -15.45 -9.80
N TYR A 103 3.37 -15.87 -8.74
CA TYR A 103 2.73 -16.38 -7.53
C TYR A 103 1.80 -15.35 -6.88
N LEU A 104 2.24 -14.09 -6.73
CA LEU A 104 1.40 -13.01 -6.20
C LEU A 104 0.11 -12.85 -7.01
N LYS A 105 0.23 -12.82 -8.35
CA LYS A 105 -0.92 -12.70 -9.25
C LYS A 105 -1.88 -13.87 -9.16
N GLU A 106 -1.38 -15.10 -9.24
CA GLU A 106 -2.19 -16.33 -9.23
C GLU A 106 -2.85 -16.58 -7.87
N ASN A 107 -2.31 -16.03 -6.78
CA ASN A 107 -2.84 -16.21 -5.43
C ASN A 107 -3.68 -15.01 -4.94
N GLY A 108 -3.98 -14.05 -5.81
CA GLY A 108 -4.88 -12.93 -5.54
C GLY A 108 -4.30 -11.89 -4.56
N TYR A 109 -2.99 -11.62 -4.62
CA TYR A 109 -2.39 -10.52 -3.87
C TYR A 109 -2.68 -9.17 -4.54
N THR A 110 -3.00 -8.16 -3.73
CA THR A 110 -3.24 -6.79 -4.19
C THR A 110 -1.99 -5.95 -3.97
N THR A 111 -1.30 -5.58 -5.04
CA THR A 111 -0.17 -4.64 -4.96
C THR A 111 -0.64 -3.20 -4.77
N LEU A 112 -0.07 -2.51 -3.78
CA LEU A 112 -0.40 -1.12 -3.43
C LEU A 112 0.65 -0.13 -3.95
N THR A 113 0.19 1.07 -4.30
CA THR A 113 1.01 2.30 -4.38
C THR A 113 1.39 2.79 -2.97
N MET A 114 2.34 3.73 -2.89
CA MET A 114 2.66 4.43 -1.65
C MET A 114 1.49 5.28 -1.12
N GLU A 115 0.62 5.82 -1.99
CA GLU A 115 -0.59 6.52 -1.55
C GLU A 115 -1.62 5.56 -0.94
N GLU A 116 -1.85 4.40 -1.58
CA GLU A 116 -2.73 3.35 -1.04
C GLU A 116 -2.18 2.76 0.25
N LEU A 117 -0.86 2.56 0.36
CA LEU A 117 -0.21 2.14 1.61
C LEU A 117 -0.42 3.19 2.71
N TYR A 118 -0.18 4.47 2.42
CA TYR A 118 -0.37 5.56 3.39
C TYR A 118 -1.83 5.63 3.89
N LYS A 119 -2.81 5.45 2.98
CA LYS A 119 -4.23 5.37 3.33
C LYS A 119 -4.51 4.14 4.20
N ALA A 120 -4.07 2.95 3.78
CA ALA A 120 -4.31 1.70 4.52
C ALA A 120 -3.69 1.71 5.93
N LEU A 121 -2.47 2.23 6.10
CA LEU A 121 -1.84 2.36 7.42
C LEU A 121 -2.57 3.36 8.33
N ASN A 122 -3.26 4.37 7.77
CA ASN A 122 -4.03 5.33 8.54
C ASN A 122 -5.48 4.88 8.81
N ASN A 123 -6.06 4.11 7.91
CA ASN A 123 -7.40 3.54 8.01
C ASN A 123 -7.40 2.07 7.52
N MET A 124 -7.22 1.15 8.46
CA MET A 124 -7.19 -0.29 8.16
C MET A 124 -8.54 -0.82 7.66
N ASP A 125 -9.67 -0.13 7.94
CA ASP A 125 -11.01 -0.56 7.53
C ASP A 125 -11.21 -0.57 6.00
N GLU A 126 -10.30 0.02 5.22
CA GLU A 126 -10.36 0.07 3.74
C GLU A 126 -9.28 -0.74 3.02
N ILE A 127 -8.50 -1.53 3.76
CA ILE A 127 -7.41 -2.33 3.17
C ILE A 127 -7.97 -3.43 2.24
N PRO A 128 -7.39 -3.62 1.02
CA PRO A 128 -7.81 -4.69 0.12
C PRO A 128 -7.31 -6.06 0.60
N GLU A 129 -7.87 -7.13 0.03
CA GLU A 129 -7.43 -8.49 0.37
C GLU A 129 -6.00 -8.76 -0.08
N LYS A 130 -5.24 -9.46 0.79
CA LYS A 130 -3.82 -9.84 0.59
C LYS A 130 -2.96 -8.66 0.11
N PRO A 131 -2.91 -7.55 0.88
CA PRO A 131 -2.17 -6.36 0.49
C PRO A 131 -0.67 -6.63 0.49
N VAL A 132 0.06 -6.10 -0.49
CA VAL A 132 1.53 -6.16 -0.54
C VAL A 132 2.08 -4.93 -1.25
N VAL A 133 3.26 -4.46 -0.86
CA VAL A 133 3.99 -3.42 -1.58
C VAL A 133 5.28 -4.02 -2.13
N LEU A 134 5.57 -3.72 -3.40
CA LEU A 134 6.82 -4.09 -4.05
C LEU A 134 7.69 -2.83 -4.10
N SER A 135 8.84 -2.85 -3.42
CA SER A 135 9.82 -1.76 -3.43
C SER A 135 11.18 -2.23 -3.91
N PHE A 136 11.84 -1.38 -4.70
CA PHE A 136 13.20 -1.57 -5.21
C PHE A 136 14.04 -0.37 -4.74
N ASP A 137 15.18 -0.64 -4.12
CA ASP A 137 16.13 0.41 -3.71
C ASP A 137 17.16 0.71 -4.81
N ASP A 138 17.98 1.74 -4.58
CA ASP A 138 19.13 2.20 -5.39
C ASP A 138 18.84 2.74 -6.80
N GLY A 139 17.74 2.34 -7.44
CA GLY A 139 17.39 2.81 -8.79
C GLY A 139 18.26 2.21 -9.90
N TYR A 140 18.61 0.94 -9.78
CA TYR A 140 19.37 0.20 -10.79
C TYR A 140 18.62 0.11 -12.13
N ARG A 141 19.36 0.12 -13.25
CA ARG A 141 18.77 0.07 -14.60
C ARG A 141 17.94 -1.20 -14.86
N ASP A 142 18.25 -2.31 -14.20
CA ASP A 142 17.48 -3.56 -14.28
C ASP A 142 16.05 -3.44 -13.73
N ASN A 143 15.79 -2.43 -12.88
CA ASN A 143 14.44 -2.11 -12.42
C ASN A 143 13.55 -1.68 -13.61
N TYR A 144 14.15 -1.10 -14.66
CA TYR A 144 13.47 -0.78 -15.92
C TYR A 144 13.55 -1.90 -16.96
N THR A 145 14.70 -2.57 -17.14
CA THR A 145 14.83 -3.57 -18.22
C THR A 145 14.23 -4.92 -17.87
N GLU A 146 14.26 -5.32 -16.60
CA GLU A 146 13.79 -6.64 -16.15
C GLU A 146 12.53 -6.54 -15.30
N ALA A 147 12.55 -5.73 -14.23
CA ALA A 147 11.45 -5.70 -13.25
C ALA A 147 10.17 -5.09 -13.85
N TYR A 148 10.27 -3.91 -14.47
CA TYR A 148 9.14 -3.17 -15.02
C TYR A 148 8.34 -3.97 -16.08
N PRO A 149 8.95 -4.63 -17.11
CA PRO A 149 8.21 -5.50 -18.03
C PRO A 149 7.47 -6.65 -17.35
N ILE A 150 8.04 -7.25 -16.30
CA ILE A 150 7.39 -8.33 -15.53
C ILE A 150 6.22 -7.77 -14.72
N LEU A 151 6.37 -6.61 -14.07
CA LEU A 151 5.27 -5.93 -13.37
C LEU A 151 4.10 -5.62 -14.32
N LYS A 152 4.39 -5.11 -15.54
CA LYS A 152 3.39 -4.90 -16.60
C LYS A 152 2.69 -6.21 -16.98
N LYS A 153 3.45 -7.28 -17.22
CA LYS A 153 2.93 -8.61 -17.62
C LYS A 153 1.89 -9.16 -16.64
N TYR A 154 2.08 -8.96 -15.34
CA TYR A 154 1.16 -9.45 -14.30
C TYR A 154 0.13 -8.39 -13.83
N ASN A 155 0.19 -7.17 -14.38
CA ASN A 155 -0.56 -6.00 -13.93
C ASN A 155 -0.39 -5.73 -12.43
N LEU A 156 0.88 -5.63 -12.01
CA LEU A 156 1.31 -5.37 -10.64
C LEU A 156 1.90 -3.96 -10.51
N LYS A 157 1.65 -3.33 -9.36
CA LYS A 157 2.21 -2.03 -9.00
C LYS A 157 3.56 -2.20 -8.29
N GLY A 158 4.43 -1.21 -8.39
CA GLY A 158 5.71 -1.19 -7.69
C GLY A 158 6.16 0.24 -7.36
N THR A 159 7.19 0.33 -6.53
CA THR A 159 7.86 1.60 -6.15
C THR A 159 9.37 1.46 -6.30
N VAL A 160 10.04 2.45 -6.87
CA VAL A 160 11.51 2.51 -6.90
C VAL A 160 11.98 3.71 -6.09
N PHE A 161 12.84 3.46 -5.10
CA PHE A 161 13.53 4.49 -4.34
C PHE A 161 14.84 4.86 -5.06
N ILE A 162 14.94 6.11 -5.52
CA ILE A 162 16.02 6.57 -6.40
C ILE A 162 17.05 7.40 -5.62
N ILE A 163 18.32 7.08 -5.80
CA ILE A 163 19.45 7.92 -5.39
C ILE A 163 19.57 9.06 -6.43
N SER A 164 19.14 10.28 -6.07
CA SER A 164 18.82 11.29 -7.11
C SER A 164 20.02 11.79 -7.91
N ASP A 165 21.24 11.81 -7.37
CA ASP A 165 22.43 12.19 -8.13
C ASP A 165 22.91 11.06 -9.04
N LEU A 166 22.45 9.80 -8.93
CA LEU A 166 22.88 8.73 -9.85
C LEU A 166 22.09 8.69 -11.17
N VAL A 167 20.98 9.44 -11.24
CA VAL A 167 20.18 9.59 -12.46
C VAL A 167 21.02 10.22 -13.57
N ASP A 168 20.92 9.63 -14.77
CA ASP A 168 21.66 10.04 -15.98
C ASP A 168 23.20 10.01 -15.88
N LYS A 169 23.80 9.47 -14.79
CA LYS A 169 25.28 9.40 -14.64
C LYS A 169 25.94 8.24 -15.35
N SER A 170 25.26 7.10 -15.48
CA SER A 170 25.80 5.90 -16.13
C SER A 170 24.70 4.95 -16.58
N THR A 171 25.08 3.95 -17.37
CA THR A 171 24.19 2.86 -17.79
C THR A 171 23.89 1.83 -16.69
N ALA A 172 24.43 1.99 -15.47
CA ALA A 172 24.11 1.11 -14.34
C ALA A 172 22.82 1.52 -13.60
N TYR A 173 22.43 2.79 -13.71
CA TYR A 173 21.27 3.37 -13.02
C TYR A 173 20.21 3.85 -14.02
N LEU A 174 19.03 4.17 -13.52
CA LEU A 174 17.92 4.65 -14.33
C LEU A 174 18.18 6.06 -14.90
N SER A 175 17.84 6.26 -16.17
CA SER A 175 17.80 7.59 -16.77
C SER A 175 16.54 8.36 -16.37
N SER A 176 16.57 9.69 -16.47
CA SER A 176 15.40 10.54 -16.25
C SER A 176 14.24 10.19 -17.20
N SER A 177 14.55 9.77 -18.44
CA SER A 177 13.56 9.27 -19.40
C SER A 177 12.90 7.96 -18.96
N GLN A 178 13.67 6.99 -18.44
CA GLN A 178 13.15 5.72 -17.91
C GLN A 178 12.29 5.95 -16.67
N ILE A 179 12.75 6.80 -15.74
CA ILE A 179 12.01 7.21 -14.54
C ILE A 179 10.66 7.84 -14.93
N LYS A 180 10.66 8.74 -15.91
CA LYS A 180 9.45 9.41 -16.40
C LYS A 180 8.48 8.44 -17.06
N GLU A 181 8.95 7.47 -17.85
CA GLU A 181 8.08 6.44 -18.44
C GLU A 181 7.44 5.55 -17.37
N MET A 182 8.26 5.01 -16.45
CA MET A 182 7.78 4.16 -15.34
C MET A 182 6.76 4.92 -14.48
N SER A 183 7.05 6.17 -14.15
CA SER A 183 6.14 7.06 -13.43
C SER A 183 4.82 7.26 -14.18
N ASN A 184 4.86 7.53 -15.48
CA ASN A 184 3.66 7.72 -16.30
C ASN A 184 2.80 6.46 -16.40
N TYR A 185 3.41 5.26 -16.43
CA TYR A 185 2.68 4.00 -16.39
C TYR A 185 2.02 3.73 -15.03
N GLY A 186 2.58 4.25 -13.93
CA GLY A 186 2.02 4.11 -12.57
C GLY A 186 2.94 3.43 -11.57
N ILE A 187 4.21 3.17 -11.90
CA ILE A 187 5.24 2.83 -10.91
C ILE A 187 5.48 4.09 -10.06
N ASN A 188 5.50 3.97 -8.74
CA ASN A 188 5.88 5.10 -7.89
C ASN A 188 7.40 5.28 -7.94
N ILE A 189 7.82 6.53 -8.01
CA ILE A 189 9.22 6.94 -7.91
C ILE A 189 9.31 7.70 -6.60
N GLU A 190 10.26 7.34 -5.74
CA GLU A 190 10.38 7.86 -4.38
C GLU A 190 11.86 8.08 -4.04
N SER A 191 12.19 8.69 -2.88
CA SER A 191 13.57 9.10 -2.58
C SER A 191 14.43 8.01 -1.93
N HIS A 192 15.70 7.92 -2.35
CA HIS A 192 16.77 7.25 -1.61
C HIS A 192 17.94 8.22 -1.31
N THR A 193 17.62 9.45 -0.91
CA THR A 193 18.55 10.59 -0.72
C THR A 193 19.24 11.03 -2.03
N VAL A 194 20.27 11.88 -1.94
CA VAL A 194 20.97 12.42 -3.13
C VAL A 194 22.16 11.55 -3.49
N TYR A 195 22.95 11.15 -2.51
CA TYR A 195 24.22 10.43 -2.66
C TYR A 195 24.25 9.10 -1.91
N HIS A 196 23.08 8.56 -1.51
CA HIS A 196 22.95 7.39 -0.64
C HIS A 196 23.65 7.61 0.72
N GLU A 197 23.40 8.78 1.34
CA GLU A 197 24.04 9.15 2.60
C GLU A 197 23.44 8.43 3.82
N GLU A 198 24.30 7.89 4.70
CA GLU A 198 23.90 7.45 6.04
C GLU A 198 23.49 8.65 6.90
N LEU A 199 22.20 8.99 6.88
CA LEU A 199 21.68 10.23 7.46
C LEU A 199 22.02 10.40 8.94
N ASN A 200 22.11 9.31 9.71
CA ASN A 200 22.49 9.35 11.13
C ASN A 200 23.91 9.88 11.39
N LEU A 201 24.78 9.91 10.38
CA LEU A 201 26.14 10.45 10.46
C LEU A 201 26.22 11.94 10.06
N LEU A 202 25.13 12.50 9.53
CA LEU A 202 25.05 13.90 9.09
C LEU A 202 24.49 14.82 10.19
N SER A 203 24.86 16.11 10.13
CA SER A 203 24.19 17.15 10.91
C SER A 203 22.76 17.39 10.41
N TYR A 204 21.88 17.90 11.28
CA TYR A 204 20.48 18.18 10.96
C TYR A 204 20.29 18.98 9.66
N ASP A 205 21.05 20.06 9.49
CA ASP A 205 21.02 20.90 8.29
C ASP A 205 21.38 20.11 7.01
N ARG A 206 22.36 19.20 7.10
CA ARG A 206 22.76 18.33 5.98
C ARG A 206 21.71 17.25 5.69
N GLN A 207 21.09 16.66 6.72
CA GLN A 207 19.97 15.73 6.57
C GLN A 207 18.80 16.39 5.85
N PHE A 208 18.34 17.56 6.34
CA PHE A 208 17.24 18.29 5.72
C PHE A 208 17.55 18.71 4.27
N LYS A 209 18.75 19.25 4.02
CA LYS A 209 19.15 19.69 2.66
C LYS A 209 19.23 18.53 1.66
N THR A 210 19.77 17.36 2.03
CA THR A 210 19.81 16.21 1.10
C THR A 210 18.39 15.66 0.85
N LEU A 211 17.57 15.56 1.88
CA LEU A 211 16.18 15.10 1.77
C LEU A 211 15.31 16.02 0.90
N ALA A 212 15.39 17.33 1.11
CA ALA A 212 14.66 18.33 0.33
C ALA A 212 15.16 18.42 -1.12
N ARG A 213 16.48 18.27 -1.36
CA ARG A 213 17.04 18.24 -2.71
C ARG A 213 16.60 16.98 -3.47
N SER A 214 16.77 15.79 -2.89
CA SER A 214 16.39 14.53 -3.54
C SER A 214 14.91 14.51 -3.95
N LYS A 215 14.04 15.00 -3.05
CA LYS A 215 12.63 15.26 -3.34
C LYS A 215 12.47 16.16 -4.57
N LYS A 216 13.03 17.36 -4.55
CA LYS A 216 12.90 18.34 -5.64
C LYS A 216 13.44 17.82 -6.99
N ASP A 217 14.59 17.15 -6.99
CA ASP A 217 15.22 16.60 -8.19
C ASP A 217 14.29 15.56 -8.87
N LEU A 218 13.69 14.66 -8.09
CA LEU A 218 12.78 13.62 -8.57
C LEU A 218 11.37 14.16 -8.92
N GLU A 219 10.87 15.16 -8.18
CA GLU A 219 9.64 15.89 -8.54
C GLU A 219 9.80 16.62 -9.88
N GLY A 220 10.98 17.17 -10.18
CA GLY A 220 11.31 17.80 -11.45
C GLY A 220 11.32 16.85 -12.65
N ILE A 221 11.75 15.59 -12.47
CA ILE A 221 11.73 14.56 -13.52
C ILE A 221 10.31 14.04 -13.77
N THR A 222 9.59 13.75 -12.68
CA THR A 222 8.31 13.02 -12.72
C THR A 222 7.09 13.91 -12.91
N GLY A 223 7.16 15.17 -12.48
CA GLY A 223 5.98 16.06 -12.39
C GLY A 223 4.97 15.65 -11.31
N LYS A 224 5.35 14.76 -10.39
CA LYS A 224 4.49 14.20 -9.32
C LYS A 224 5.14 14.42 -7.96
N GLN A 225 4.35 14.50 -6.90
CA GLN A 225 4.88 14.61 -5.53
C GLN A 225 5.64 13.35 -5.14
N ILE A 226 6.81 13.53 -4.55
CA ILE A 226 7.62 12.47 -3.93
C ILE A 226 7.26 12.43 -2.45
N THR A 227 6.67 11.32 -2.00
CA THR A 227 5.99 11.21 -0.70
C THR A 227 6.61 10.22 0.27
N ALA A 228 7.54 9.39 -0.18
CA ALA A 228 8.21 8.39 0.62
C ALA A 228 9.74 8.43 0.47
N LEU A 229 10.41 7.95 1.51
CA LEU A 229 11.86 7.83 1.60
C LEU A 229 12.22 6.40 2.02
N ALA A 230 13.20 5.77 1.38
CA ALA A 230 13.94 4.69 2.00
C ALA A 230 15.23 5.29 2.61
N TYR A 231 15.55 4.99 3.87
CA TYR A 231 16.83 5.40 4.43
C TYR A 231 17.95 4.52 3.86
N PRO A 232 19.04 5.11 3.31
CA PRO A 232 20.26 4.37 2.94
C PRO A 232 20.71 3.45 4.08
N VAL A 233 21.00 2.19 3.73
CA VAL A 233 21.28 1.05 4.65
C VAL A 233 20.29 0.86 5.83
N GLY A 234 19.15 1.57 5.83
CA GLY A 234 18.16 1.61 6.90
C GLY A 234 18.59 2.34 8.18
N LYS A 235 19.62 3.20 8.12
CA LYS A 235 20.15 3.91 9.29
C LYS A 235 19.58 5.33 9.39
N TYR A 236 19.16 5.70 10.60
CA TYR A 236 18.53 6.98 10.92
C TYR A 236 18.72 7.32 12.41
N ASN A 237 18.44 8.57 12.77
CA ASN A 237 18.32 9.05 14.15
C ASN A 237 17.12 10.01 14.25
N ASP A 238 16.81 10.52 15.45
CA ASP A 238 15.63 11.38 15.67
C ASP A 238 15.67 12.66 14.83
N ASN A 239 16.87 13.22 14.64
CA ASN A 239 17.10 14.34 13.73
C ASN A 239 16.75 14.00 12.28
N ALA A 240 17.09 12.79 11.80
CA ALA A 240 16.74 12.34 10.45
C ALA A 240 15.23 12.12 10.29
N VAL A 241 14.56 11.58 11.32
CA VAL A 241 13.08 11.45 11.34
C VAL A 241 12.41 12.83 11.27
N LYS A 242 12.88 13.78 12.07
CA LYS A 242 12.41 15.17 12.06
C LYS A 242 12.64 15.82 10.69
N ALA A 243 13.85 15.72 10.14
CA ALA A 243 14.21 16.28 8.84
C ALA A 243 13.39 15.66 7.69
N THR A 244 13.06 14.37 7.79
CA THR A 244 12.16 13.67 6.84
C THR A 244 10.75 14.24 6.88
N SER A 245 10.19 14.46 8.08
CA SER A 245 8.88 15.08 8.21
C SER A 245 8.87 16.55 7.73
N GLU A 246 9.88 17.34 8.11
CA GLU A 246 9.98 18.77 7.70
C GLU A 246 10.25 18.94 6.20
N ALA A 247 10.94 17.99 5.56
CA ALA A 247 11.12 17.97 4.10
C ALA A 247 9.85 17.58 3.32
N GLY A 248 8.73 17.28 4.01
CA GLY A 248 7.43 17.04 3.39
C GLY A 248 7.19 15.62 2.88
N TYR A 249 7.95 14.64 3.38
CA TYR A 249 7.63 13.22 3.18
C TYR A 249 6.47 12.82 4.09
N LYS A 250 5.69 11.80 3.68
CA LYS A 250 4.56 11.22 4.44
C LYS A 250 4.93 9.89 5.11
N MET A 251 5.93 9.20 4.56
CA MET A 251 6.41 7.90 5.05
C MET A 251 7.92 7.79 4.91
N ALA A 252 8.54 6.98 5.77
CA ALA A 252 9.90 6.50 5.52
C ALA A 252 10.13 5.06 5.99
N PHE A 253 11.00 4.37 5.26
CA PHE A 253 11.25 2.95 5.36
C PHE A 253 12.68 2.64 5.81
N THR A 254 12.79 1.59 6.60
CA THR A 254 14.04 1.09 7.18
C THR A 254 14.41 -0.26 6.55
N THR A 255 15.52 -0.85 7.02
CA THR A 255 15.88 -2.25 6.76
C THR A 255 15.48 -3.18 7.92
N ARG A 256 14.72 -2.69 8.93
CA ARG A 256 14.21 -3.52 10.02
C ARG A 256 13.23 -4.54 9.47
N TYR A 257 13.44 -5.80 9.84
CA TYR A 257 12.66 -6.92 9.33
C TYR A 257 11.25 -6.97 9.94
N GLY A 258 10.22 -6.97 9.10
CA GLY A 258 8.82 -7.20 9.50
C GLY A 258 7.83 -6.37 8.68
N PHE A 259 6.55 -6.52 9.01
CA PHE A 259 5.48 -5.74 8.39
C PHE A 259 5.54 -4.25 8.73
N ALA A 260 5.15 -3.40 7.78
CA ALA A 260 4.86 -1.99 8.02
C ALA A 260 3.60 -1.84 8.87
N LYS A 261 3.68 -1.02 9.92
CA LYS A 261 2.58 -0.71 10.85
C LYS A 261 2.67 0.75 11.27
N LYS A 262 1.52 1.42 11.43
CA LYS A 262 1.46 2.80 11.92
C LYS A 262 2.08 2.95 13.31
N ASP A 263 1.87 1.97 14.19
CA ASP A 263 2.42 1.93 15.56
C ASP A 263 3.96 1.85 15.60
N SER A 264 4.59 1.37 14.53
CA SER A 264 6.06 1.40 14.38
C SER A 264 6.60 2.77 13.98
N GLY A 265 5.72 3.76 13.78
CA GLY A 265 6.02 5.11 13.29
C GLY A 265 6.01 5.20 11.77
N MET A 266 5.28 6.18 11.22
CA MET A 266 5.16 6.40 9.77
C MET A 266 6.50 6.70 9.08
N TYR A 267 7.47 7.24 9.83
CA TYR A 267 8.82 7.54 9.35
C TYR A 267 9.86 6.46 9.70
N THR A 268 9.42 5.29 10.17
CA THR A 268 10.29 4.21 10.67
C THR A 268 9.74 2.83 10.30
N LEU A 269 9.04 2.73 9.18
CA LEU A 269 8.35 1.53 8.73
C LEU A 269 9.34 0.38 8.43
N SER A 270 8.97 -0.83 8.82
CA SER A 270 9.73 -2.06 8.55
C SER A 270 9.50 -2.55 7.12
N ARG A 271 10.46 -3.33 6.61
CA ARG A 271 10.39 -3.98 5.30
C ARG A 271 10.86 -5.44 5.39
N ILE A 272 10.50 -6.24 4.39
CA ILE A 272 10.89 -7.64 4.27
C ILE A 272 11.89 -7.75 3.12
N ARG A 273 13.16 -7.96 3.44
CA ARG A 273 14.22 -8.16 2.43
C ARG A 273 13.93 -9.44 1.63
N ILE A 274 13.93 -9.32 0.30
CA ILE A 274 13.97 -10.46 -0.61
C ILE A 274 15.42 -10.64 -1.06
N ASN A 275 15.91 -11.88 -0.98
CA ASN A 275 17.29 -12.24 -1.29
C ASN A 275 17.36 -13.04 -2.59
N GLY A 276 18.45 -12.92 -3.35
CA GLY A 276 18.71 -13.77 -4.53
C GLY A 276 18.75 -15.27 -4.21
N SER A 277 19.16 -15.64 -2.99
CA SER A 277 19.11 -17.01 -2.47
C SER A 277 17.70 -17.52 -2.12
N ASP A 278 16.69 -16.66 -1.95
CA ASP A 278 15.35 -17.09 -1.53
C ASP A 278 14.76 -18.14 -2.51
N SER A 279 14.14 -19.17 -1.94
CA SER A 279 13.28 -20.08 -2.70
C SER A 279 11.86 -19.53 -2.78
N ILE A 280 11.03 -20.03 -3.70
CA ILE A 280 9.61 -19.67 -3.72
C ILE A 280 8.87 -20.07 -2.43
N ALA A 281 9.34 -21.09 -1.70
CA ALA A 281 8.82 -21.44 -0.38
C ALA A 281 9.20 -20.39 0.68
N THR A 282 10.46 -19.93 0.66
CA THR A 282 10.95 -18.83 1.53
C THR A 282 10.17 -17.54 1.26
N PHE A 283 9.93 -17.22 0.00
CA PHE A 283 9.11 -16.07 -0.42
C PHE A 283 7.67 -16.16 0.11
N LYS A 284 7.01 -17.33 -0.01
CA LYS A 284 5.67 -17.55 0.55
C LYS A 284 5.63 -17.37 2.07
N ALA A 285 6.63 -17.89 2.79
CA ALA A 285 6.73 -17.68 4.24
C ALA A 285 6.88 -16.19 4.58
N LYS A 286 7.70 -15.45 3.83
CA LYS A 286 7.92 -14.01 3.98
C LYS A 286 6.63 -13.17 3.84
N LEU A 287 5.66 -13.60 3.04
CA LEU A 287 4.37 -12.91 2.89
C LEU A 287 3.44 -13.03 4.11
N GLY A 288 3.67 -14.01 5.01
CA GLY A 288 2.78 -14.33 6.14
C GLY A 288 3.37 -14.16 7.54
N LEU A 289 4.52 -13.50 7.67
CA LEU A 289 5.35 -13.41 8.88
C LEU A 289 4.87 -12.37 9.94
#